data_AF-Q3ACI3-F1
#
_entry.id   AF-Q3ACI3-F1
#
_cell.length_a   1.000
_cell.length_b   1.000
_cell.length_c   1.000
_cell.angle_alpha   90.00
_cell.angle_beta   90.00
_cell.angle_gamma   90.00
#
_symmetry.space_group_name_H-M   'P 1'
#
loop_
_entity.id
_entity.type
_entity.pdbx_description
1 polymer ?
#
loop_
_entity_poly.entity_id
_entity_poly.type
_entity_poly.pdbx_seq_one_letter_code
_entity_poly.pdbx_strand_id
1 'polypeptide(L)'
;MLFVFSLNIQLSPSISFLTLGYGNYNVGSKHLPFLCAISKLRKQIEKEKNAVEMIRDPVALDYWLAKQSKFLAIDGIEVVALSLNNPLIKEPGGGVIGSPFKKLQPARGEIEFLKSDIGILTFPEGPGVALIGIDKSDFENFRKELGKLKEVKYNFCRILDLIEKTKVKTALFISDGCGLVETGGGFYIRKFNIRKFFFLPWGRVSGEYELELYVWQC
;
A
#
# COMPACT_ATOMS: atom_id res chain seq x y z
N MET A 1 10.40 8.95 -16.12
CA MET A 1 10.47 9.63 -14.81
C MET A 1 9.68 8.80 -13.83
N LEU A 2 10.35 8.29 -12.79
CA LEU A 2 9.69 7.55 -11.72
C LEU A 2 8.94 8.53 -10.80
N PHE A 3 7.73 8.18 -10.42
CA PHE A 3 6.95 8.92 -9.43
C PHE A 3 6.27 7.98 -8.45
N VAL A 4 6.13 8.46 -7.23
CA VAL A 4 5.28 7.89 -6.19
C VAL A 4 4.25 8.95 -5.86
N PHE A 5 3.03 8.54 -5.58
CA PHE A 5 1.99 9.45 -5.11
C PHE A 5 1.21 8.82 -3.97
N SER A 6 0.54 9.69 -3.23
CA SER A 6 -0.43 9.34 -2.23
C SER A 6 -1.69 10.19 -2.42
N LEU A 7 -2.81 9.65 -1.97
CA LEU A 7 -4.06 10.36 -1.87
C LEU A 7 -4.79 9.86 -0.63
N ASN A 8 -5.07 10.77 0.29
CA ASN A 8 -5.96 10.52 1.41
C ASN A 8 -7.30 11.23 1.18
N ILE A 9 -8.40 10.51 1.35
CA ILE A 9 -9.77 11.03 1.27
C ILE A 9 -10.47 10.65 2.56
N GLN A 10 -10.82 11.65 3.36
CA GLN A 10 -11.68 11.45 4.52
C GLN A 10 -13.14 11.35 4.05
N LEU A 11 -13.76 10.20 4.25
CA LEU A 11 -15.18 9.97 3.89
C LEU A 11 -16.08 10.45 5.01
N SER A 12 -15.73 10.12 6.25
CA SER A 12 -16.46 10.51 7.44
C SER A 12 -15.47 10.77 8.59
N PRO A 13 -15.93 11.24 9.76
CA PRO A 13 -15.06 11.41 10.92
C PRO A 13 -14.30 10.13 11.31
N SER A 14 -14.84 8.95 10.99
CA SER A 14 -14.29 7.65 11.38
C SER A 14 -13.85 6.78 10.20
N ILE A 15 -13.97 7.24 8.95
CA ILE A 15 -13.64 6.47 7.75
C ILE A 15 -12.79 7.32 6.80
N SER A 16 -11.63 6.78 6.47
CA SER A 16 -10.60 7.37 5.62
C SER A 16 -10.13 6.36 4.59
N PHE A 17 -9.94 6.84 3.36
CA PHE A 17 -9.45 6.06 2.23
C PHE A 17 -8.06 6.54 1.83
N LEU A 18 -7.08 5.65 1.91
CA LEU A 18 -5.71 5.88 1.48
C LEU A 18 -5.45 5.17 0.15
N THR A 19 -4.84 5.89 -0.78
CA THR A 19 -4.23 5.35 -1.99
C THR A 19 -2.76 5.69 -1.99
N LEU A 20 -1.93 4.72 -2.27
CA LEU A 20 -0.52 4.87 -2.66
C LEU A 20 -0.35 4.31 -4.06
N GLY A 21 0.57 4.88 -4.83
CA GLY A 21 0.91 4.27 -6.11
C GLY A 21 2.28 4.65 -6.62
N TYR A 22 2.79 3.78 -7.49
CA TYR A 22 4.08 3.91 -8.13
C TYR A 22 3.93 3.75 -9.63
N GLY A 23 4.67 4.57 -10.37
CA GLY A 23 4.66 4.51 -11.82
C GLY A 23 5.87 5.17 -12.49
N ASN A 24 5.91 5.03 -13.81
CA ASN A 24 6.91 5.63 -14.68
C ASN A 24 6.22 6.40 -15.81
N TYR A 25 6.35 7.73 -15.82
CA TYR A 25 5.92 8.57 -16.94
C TYR A 25 7.06 8.84 -17.90
N ASN A 26 6.83 8.65 -19.20
CA ASN A 26 7.67 9.30 -20.21
C ASN A 26 7.40 10.80 -20.21
N VAL A 27 8.47 11.60 -20.22
CA VAL A 27 8.52 13.04 -19.90
C VAL A 27 7.72 13.93 -20.89
N GLY A 28 7.12 13.37 -21.94
CA GLY A 28 6.44 14.14 -23.00
C GLY A 28 4.95 14.43 -22.81
N SER A 29 4.21 13.64 -22.03
CA SER A 29 2.76 13.82 -21.82
C SER A 29 2.31 12.74 -20.82
N LYS A 30 1.71 13.01 -19.66
CA LYS A 30 0.25 13.23 -19.53
C LYS A 30 -0.11 13.28 -18.02
N HIS A 31 0.20 14.36 -17.31
CA HIS A 31 -0.32 14.56 -15.94
C HIS A 31 -1.87 14.66 -15.93
N LEU A 32 -2.45 15.12 -17.03
CA LEU A 32 -3.90 15.32 -17.13
C LEU A 32 -4.71 14.02 -16.96
N PRO A 33 -4.44 12.90 -17.66
CA PRO A 33 -5.03 11.59 -17.38
C PRO A 33 -4.94 11.14 -15.92
N PHE A 34 -3.79 11.36 -15.26
CA PHE A 34 -3.66 11.06 -13.83
C PHE A 34 -4.58 11.92 -12.98
N LEU A 35 -4.59 13.24 -13.19
CA LEU A 35 -5.49 14.14 -12.47
C LEU A 35 -6.97 13.82 -12.75
N CYS A 36 -7.32 13.45 -13.98
CA CYS A 36 -8.65 12.98 -14.34
C CYS A 36 -9.00 11.66 -13.64
N ALA A 37 -8.07 10.72 -13.54
CA ALA A 37 -8.23 9.46 -12.81
C ALA A 37 -8.49 9.72 -11.32
N ILE A 38 -7.67 10.55 -10.67
CA ILE A 38 -7.87 10.98 -9.29
C ILE A 38 -9.23 11.66 -9.09
N SER A 39 -9.62 12.55 -10.01
CA SER A 39 -10.91 13.25 -9.94
C SER A 39 -12.09 12.27 -10.05
N LYS A 40 -12.03 11.31 -10.97
CA LYS A 40 -13.06 10.27 -11.13
C LYS A 40 -13.15 9.37 -9.91
N LEU A 41 -12.00 8.94 -9.38
CA LEU A 41 -11.90 8.14 -8.16
C LEU A 41 -12.57 8.87 -6.98
N ARG A 42 -12.22 10.13 -6.74
CA ARG A 42 -12.83 10.97 -5.69
C ARG A 42 -14.35 11.05 -5.83
N LYS A 43 -14.85 11.33 -7.05
CA LYS A 43 -16.29 11.40 -7.32
C LYS A 43 -17.00 10.07 -7.07
N GLN A 44 -16.38 8.95 -7.46
CA GLN A 44 -16.96 7.62 -7.25
C GLN A 44 -17.03 7.28 -5.77
N ILE A 45 -15.96 7.54 -5.04
CA ILE A 45 -15.89 7.28 -3.60
C ILE A 45 -16.93 8.13 -2.85
N GLU A 46 -17.06 9.41 -3.19
CA GLU A 46 -18.09 10.28 -2.60
C GLU A 46 -19.50 9.75 -2.87
N LYS A 47 -19.76 9.30 -4.11
CA LYS A 47 -21.05 8.70 -4.49
C LYS A 47 -21.35 7.41 -3.72
N GLU A 48 -20.33 6.58 -3.48
CA GLU A 48 -20.48 5.28 -2.81
C GLU A 48 -20.30 5.37 -1.29
N LYS A 49 -19.99 6.55 -0.73
CA LYS A 49 -19.67 6.76 0.69
C LYS A 49 -20.64 6.02 1.63
N ASN A 50 -21.94 6.34 1.56
CA ASN A 50 -22.94 5.73 2.45
C ASN A 50 -22.96 4.20 2.34
N ALA A 51 -22.76 3.65 1.14
CA ALA A 51 -22.73 2.20 0.95
C ALA A 51 -21.48 1.58 1.60
N VAL A 52 -20.32 2.24 1.49
CA VAL A 52 -19.06 1.81 2.11
C VAL A 52 -19.15 1.82 3.63
N GLU A 53 -19.75 2.85 4.22
CA GLU A 53 -19.97 2.95 5.67
C GLU A 53 -20.84 1.79 6.20
N MET A 54 -21.70 1.23 5.36
CA MET A 54 -22.57 0.11 5.72
C MET A 54 -21.92 -1.27 5.51
N ILE A 55 -20.74 -1.36 4.89
CA ILE A 55 -20.03 -2.64 4.76
C ILE A 55 -19.65 -3.15 6.16
N ARG A 56 -19.88 -4.44 6.38
CA ARG A 56 -19.53 -5.18 7.61
C ARG A 56 -18.60 -6.36 7.35
N ASP A 57 -18.64 -6.88 6.12
CA ASP A 57 -17.82 -8.00 5.69
C ASP A 57 -16.46 -7.49 5.18
N PRO A 58 -15.32 -7.91 5.78
CA PRO A 58 -13.98 -7.51 5.31
C PRO A 58 -13.73 -7.91 3.85
N VAL A 59 -14.25 -9.05 3.39
CA VAL A 59 -14.07 -9.53 2.02
C VAL A 59 -14.81 -8.62 1.04
N ALA A 60 -16.01 -8.18 1.40
CA ALA A 60 -16.77 -7.22 0.61
C ALA A 60 -16.06 -5.85 0.54
N LEU A 61 -15.39 -5.43 1.62
CA LEU A 61 -14.59 -4.21 1.63
C LEU A 61 -13.36 -4.33 0.71
N ASP A 62 -12.61 -5.43 0.78
CA ASP A 62 -11.45 -5.66 -0.09
C ASP A 62 -11.87 -5.72 -1.56
N TYR A 63 -13.01 -6.35 -1.85
CA TYR A 63 -13.57 -6.36 -3.20
C TYR A 63 -13.93 -4.95 -3.68
N TRP A 64 -14.53 -4.14 -2.80
CA TRP A 64 -14.84 -2.75 -3.09
C TRP A 64 -13.55 -1.95 -3.38
N LEU A 65 -12.51 -2.10 -2.57
CA LEU A 65 -11.20 -1.47 -2.79
C LEU A 65 -10.59 -1.88 -4.14
N ALA A 66 -10.55 -3.18 -4.41
CA ALA A 66 -10.02 -3.70 -5.67
C ALA A 66 -10.79 -3.19 -6.90
N LYS A 67 -12.07 -2.83 -6.77
CA LYS A 67 -12.84 -2.18 -7.84
C LYS A 67 -12.38 -0.72 -8.07
N GLN A 68 -12.00 0.00 -7.01
CA GLN A 68 -11.58 1.40 -7.11
C GLN A 68 -10.22 1.57 -7.82
N SER A 69 -9.34 0.58 -7.76
CA SER A 69 -8.05 0.62 -8.47
C SER A 69 -8.19 0.79 -9.98
N LYS A 70 -9.33 0.38 -10.57
CA LYS A 70 -9.60 0.48 -12.01
C LYS A 70 -9.57 1.93 -12.50
N PHE A 71 -9.88 2.89 -11.64
CA PHE A 71 -9.76 4.31 -11.98
C PHE A 71 -8.30 4.73 -12.19
N LEU A 72 -7.35 3.98 -11.63
CA LEU A 72 -5.91 4.20 -11.71
C LEU A 72 -5.23 3.29 -12.73
N ALA A 73 -6.00 2.53 -13.53
CA ALA A 73 -5.51 1.73 -14.66
C ALA A 73 -5.19 2.66 -15.86
N ILE A 74 -4.26 3.57 -15.65
CA ILE A 74 -3.77 4.53 -16.63
C ILE A 74 -2.32 4.18 -16.99
N ASP A 75 -1.95 4.44 -18.25
CA ASP A 75 -0.61 4.12 -18.73
C ASP A 75 0.46 4.76 -17.83
N GLY A 76 1.42 3.93 -17.42
CA GLY A 76 2.52 4.34 -16.55
C GLY A 76 2.30 4.08 -15.06
N ILE A 77 1.10 3.74 -14.59
CA ILE A 77 0.90 3.28 -13.21
C ILE A 77 1.13 1.77 -13.15
N GLU A 78 2.10 1.34 -12.35
CA GLU A 78 2.53 -0.05 -12.30
C GLU A 78 2.02 -0.75 -11.03
N VAL A 79 2.04 -0.03 -9.91
CA VAL A 79 1.58 -0.53 -8.61
C VAL A 79 0.62 0.47 -7.99
N VAL A 80 -0.46 -0.05 -7.41
CA VAL A 80 -1.40 0.68 -6.55
C VAL A 80 -1.57 -0.12 -5.26
N ALA A 81 -1.59 0.59 -4.15
CA ALA A 81 -1.97 0.06 -2.84
C ALA A 81 -3.09 0.92 -2.26
N LEU A 82 -4.16 0.29 -1.79
CA LEU A 82 -5.34 0.96 -1.24
C LEU A 82 -5.61 0.42 0.17
N SER A 83 -5.96 1.32 1.09
CA SER A 83 -6.43 0.96 2.41
C SER A 83 -7.65 1.80 2.77
N LEU A 84 -8.61 1.19 3.46
CA LEU A 84 -9.74 1.91 4.03
C LEU A 84 -10.02 1.39 5.42
N ASN A 85 -10.11 2.31 6.39
CA ASN A 85 -10.57 1.97 7.72
C ASN A 85 -12.08 2.08 7.81
N ASN A 86 -12.72 1.02 8.31
CA ASN A 86 -14.14 1.01 8.64
C ASN A 86 -14.32 0.44 10.06
N PRO A 87 -14.71 1.27 11.04
CA PRO A 87 -14.76 0.86 12.45
C PRO A 87 -15.81 -0.23 12.75
N LEU A 88 -16.68 -0.51 11.78
CA LEU A 88 -17.76 -1.47 11.90
C LEU A 88 -17.33 -2.89 11.48
N ILE A 89 -16.13 -3.04 10.91
CA ILE A 89 -15.50 -4.32 10.57
C ILE A 89 -14.50 -4.66 11.67
N LYS A 90 -14.67 -5.82 12.33
CA LYS A 90 -13.83 -6.24 13.48
C LYS A 90 -12.74 -7.23 13.09
N GLU A 91 -12.91 -7.88 11.95
CA GLU A 91 -11.94 -8.78 11.33
C GLU A 91 -10.90 -8.01 10.49
N PRO A 92 -9.69 -8.56 10.31
CA PRO A 92 -8.68 -8.00 9.40
C PRO A 92 -9.22 -7.84 7.97
N GLY A 93 -8.92 -6.70 7.35
CA GLY A 93 -9.24 -6.40 5.96
C GLY A 93 -9.18 -4.91 5.65
N GLY A 94 -9.63 -4.52 4.47
CA GLY A 94 -9.57 -3.14 4.02
C GLY A 94 -8.17 -2.75 3.56
N GLY A 95 -7.41 -3.68 2.97
CA GLY A 95 -6.07 -3.47 2.45
C GLY A 95 -5.82 -4.29 1.18
N VAL A 96 -5.49 -3.64 0.07
CA VAL A 96 -5.18 -4.32 -1.21
C VAL A 96 -3.96 -3.70 -1.89
N ILE A 97 -3.15 -4.51 -2.56
CA ILE A 97 -1.98 -4.04 -3.33
C ILE A 97 -1.83 -4.88 -4.60
N GLY A 98 -1.38 -4.26 -5.69
CA GLY A 98 -1.25 -4.95 -6.97
C GLY A 98 -1.06 -4.01 -8.14
N SER A 99 -1.12 -4.57 -9.35
CA SER A 99 -1.23 -3.77 -10.57
C SER A 99 -2.69 -3.36 -10.80
N PRO A 100 -2.98 -2.09 -11.17
CA PRO A 100 -4.34 -1.67 -11.51
C PRO A 100 -4.85 -2.27 -12.83
N PHE A 101 -3.95 -2.77 -13.68
CA PHE A 101 -4.27 -3.42 -14.95
C PHE A 101 -4.52 -4.93 -14.83
N LYS A 102 -4.12 -5.53 -13.71
CA LYS A 102 -4.37 -6.93 -13.39
C LYS A 102 -5.36 -7.01 -12.23
N LYS A 103 -5.79 -8.23 -11.89
CA LYS A 103 -6.66 -8.45 -10.73
C LYS A 103 -5.85 -8.15 -9.46
N LEU A 104 -6.24 -7.11 -8.69
CA LEU A 104 -5.73 -6.97 -7.33
C LEU A 104 -6.18 -8.16 -6.51
N GLN A 105 -5.25 -8.72 -5.75
CA GLN A 105 -5.52 -9.81 -4.86
C GLN A 105 -5.64 -9.26 -3.43
N PRO A 106 -6.65 -9.70 -2.66
CA PRO A 106 -6.66 -9.48 -1.22
C PRO A 106 -5.42 -10.14 -0.61
N ALA A 107 -5.00 -9.68 0.56
CA ALA A 107 -3.76 -10.13 1.15
C ALA A 107 -3.84 -11.60 1.59
N ARG A 108 -3.47 -12.53 0.71
CA ARG A 108 -3.65 -13.99 0.86
C ARG A 108 -2.34 -14.77 0.97
N GLY A 109 -1.19 -14.10 1.05
CA GLY A 109 0.10 -14.81 1.08
C GLY A 109 0.73 -15.04 -0.30
N GLU A 110 0.11 -14.50 -1.36
CA GLU A 110 0.56 -14.71 -2.73
C GLU A 110 1.73 -13.78 -3.09
N ILE A 111 2.67 -14.32 -3.86
CA ILE A 111 3.80 -13.60 -4.43
C ILE A 111 3.54 -13.42 -5.90
N GLU A 112 3.63 -12.17 -6.34
CA GLU A 112 3.59 -11.83 -7.75
C GLU A 112 4.78 -10.96 -8.10
N PHE A 113 5.56 -11.39 -9.10
CA PHE A 113 6.43 -10.47 -9.84
C PHE A 113 5.60 -9.80 -10.93
N LEU A 114 5.34 -8.51 -10.77
CA LEU A 114 4.65 -7.74 -11.81
C LEU A 114 5.54 -7.52 -13.03
N LYS A 115 6.83 -7.29 -12.78
CA LYS A 115 7.92 -7.06 -13.75
C LYS A 115 9.21 -7.65 -13.20
N SER A 116 10.27 -7.68 -14.00
CA SER A 116 11.58 -8.19 -13.59
C SER A 116 12.18 -7.49 -12.37
N ASP A 117 11.76 -6.26 -12.09
CA ASP A 117 12.27 -5.42 -11.01
C ASP A 117 11.19 -4.97 -10.00
N ILE A 118 9.99 -5.56 -10.04
CA ILE A 118 8.88 -5.23 -9.14
C ILE A 118 8.27 -6.52 -8.58
N GLY A 119 8.54 -6.76 -7.29
CA GLY A 119 7.94 -7.86 -6.54
C GLY A 119 6.85 -7.37 -5.59
N ILE A 120 5.73 -8.08 -5.55
CA ILE A 120 4.63 -7.85 -4.62
C ILE A 120 4.49 -9.08 -3.72
N LEU A 121 4.37 -8.81 -2.43
CA LEU A 121 4.15 -9.80 -1.40
C LEU A 121 2.96 -9.34 -0.55
N THR A 122 1.94 -10.18 -0.49
CA THR A 122 0.82 -9.98 0.43
C THR A 122 0.85 -11.04 1.51
N PHE A 123 0.28 -10.77 2.69
CA PHE A 123 0.21 -11.74 3.78
C PHE A 123 -1.22 -11.94 4.28
N PRO A 124 -1.62 -13.16 4.66
CA PRO A 124 -2.88 -13.35 5.37
C PRO A 124 -2.89 -12.50 6.63
N GLU A 125 -3.96 -11.71 6.84
CA GLU A 125 -4.18 -10.85 8.01
C GLU A 125 -3.06 -9.81 8.23
N GLY A 126 -2.29 -9.50 7.18
CA GLY A 126 -1.03 -8.77 7.29
C GLY A 126 -0.73 -7.91 6.07
N PRO A 127 0.27 -7.03 6.18
CA PRO A 127 0.43 -5.95 5.23
C PRO A 127 0.82 -6.43 3.83
N GLY A 128 0.37 -5.69 2.82
CA GLY A 128 0.86 -5.78 1.47
C GLY A 128 2.12 -4.95 1.27
N VAL A 129 3.13 -5.52 0.62
CA VAL A 129 4.41 -4.85 0.31
C VAL A 129 4.69 -4.97 -1.19
N ALA A 130 5.03 -3.86 -1.81
CA ALA A 130 5.64 -3.83 -3.13
C ALA A 130 7.07 -3.32 -3.01
N LEU A 131 8.03 -4.09 -3.53
CA LEU A 131 9.44 -3.75 -3.57
C LEU A 131 9.83 -3.46 -5.02
N ILE A 132 10.34 -2.26 -5.26
CA ILE A 132 10.63 -1.71 -6.58
C ILE A 132 12.14 -1.58 -6.75
N GLY A 133 12.64 -1.98 -7.92
CA GLY A 133 14.07 -2.05 -8.23
C GLY A 133 14.76 -3.23 -7.56
N ILE A 134 14.02 -4.27 -7.20
CA ILE A 134 14.52 -5.49 -6.56
C ILE A 134 14.58 -6.63 -7.57
N ASP A 135 15.63 -7.44 -7.54
CA ASP A 135 15.68 -8.66 -8.34
C ASP A 135 14.99 -9.84 -7.65
N LYS A 136 14.80 -10.93 -8.40
CA LYS A 136 14.10 -12.12 -7.92
C LYS A 136 14.79 -12.79 -6.72
N SER A 137 16.11 -12.86 -6.72
CA SER A 137 16.88 -13.48 -5.63
C SER A 137 16.76 -12.67 -4.33
N ASP A 138 16.93 -11.36 -4.41
CA ASP A 138 16.84 -10.46 -3.26
C ASP A 138 15.41 -10.43 -2.70
N PHE A 139 14.39 -10.51 -3.55
CA PHE A 139 13.01 -10.58 -3.11
C PHE A 139 12.68 -11.90 -2.40
N GLU A 140 13.17 -13.04 -2.89
CA GLU A 140 12.99 -14.32 -2.19
C GLU A 140 13.73 -14.34 -0.84
N ASN A 141 14.90 -13.70 -0.76
CA ASN A 141 15.60 -13.51 0.51
C ASN A 141 14.81 -12.62 1.47
N PHE A 142 14.28 -11.50 0.99
CA PHE A 142 13.38 -10.63 1.75
C PHE A 142 12.18 -11.42 2.29
N ARG A 143 11.53 -12.22 1.45
CA ARG A 143 10.40 -13.08 1.84
C ARG A 143 10.79 -14.05 2.95
N LYS A 144 11.94 -14.73 2.84
CA LYS A 144 12.41 -15.69 3.84
C LYS A 144 12.65 -15.02 5.18
N GLU A 145 13.34 -13.88 5.20
CA GLU A 145 13.59 -13.12 6.42
C GLU A 145 12.29 -12.59 7.04
N LEU A 146 11.37 -12.08 6.22
CA LEU A 146 10.06 -11.64 6.69
C LEU A 146 9.21 -12.80 7.24
N GLY A 147 9.34 -14.01 6.67
CA GLY A 147 8.72 -15.23 7.17
C GLY A 147 9.15 -15.58 8.60
N LYS A 148 10.42 -15.32 8.96
CA LYS A 148 10.92 -15.51 10.34
C LYS A 148 10.33 -14.49 11.32
N LEU A 149 9.86 -13.35 10.83
CA LEU A 149 9.22 -12.33 11.66
C LEU A 149 7.77 -12.70 12.07
N LYS A 150 7.13 -13.67 11.39
CA LYS A 150 5.74 -14.07 11.66
C LYS A 150 5.49 -14.61 13.07
N GLU A 151 6.52 -15.13 13.73
CA GLU A 151 6.41 -15.61 15.12
C GLU A 151 6.13 -14.48 16.13
N VAL A 152 6.28 -13.23 15.71
CA VAL A 152 6.08 -12.03 16.53
C VAL A 152 5.34 -10.99 15.68
N LYS A 153 4.00 -11.08 15.63
CA LYS A 153 3.03 -10.10 15.10
C LYS A 153 3.63 -8.99 14.23
N TYR A 154 3.38 -9.01 12.91
CA TYR A 154 3.98 -8.09 11.93
C TYR A 154 4.12 -6.65 12.46
N ASN A 155 5.34 -6.29 12.82
CA ASN A 155 5.66 -4.97 13.34
C ASN A 155 6.20 -4.12 12.18
N PHE A 156 5.54 -2.99 11.90
CA PHE A 156 5.95 -2.00 10.91
C PHE A 156 7.46 -1.70 10.98
N CYS A 157 8.00 -1.50 12.18
CA CYS A 157 9.42 -1.22 12.40
C CYS A 157 10.33 -2.33 11.86
N ARG A 158 9.95 -3.61 12.05
CA ARG A 158 10.78 -4.75 11.60
C ARG A 158 10.76 -4.92 10.09
N ILE A 159 9.63 -4.62 9.46
CA ILE A 159 9.50 -4.65 8.00
C ILE A 159 10.33 -3.52 7.39
N LEU A 160 10.29 -2.33 8.01
CA LEU A 160 11.15 -1.21 7.64
C LEU A 160 12.64 -1.55 7.76
N ASP A 161 13.07 -2.16 8.87
CA ASP A 161 14.45 -2.61 9.06
C ASP A 161 14.88 -3.64 8.01
N LEU A 162 13.95 -4.51 7.58
CA LEU A 162 14.20 -5.50 6.55
C LEU A 162 14.31 -4.84 5.16
N ILE A 163 13.45 -3.87 4.86
CA ILE A 163 13.54 -3.05 3.65
C ILE A 163 14.88 -2.29 3.62
N GLU A 164 15.35 -1.76 4.76
CA GLU A 164 16.65 -1.08 4.87
C GLU A 164 17.81 -1.97 4.44
N LYS A 165 17.78 -3.25 4.83
CA LYS A 165 18.82 -4.25 4.50
C LYS A 165 18.72 -4.77 3.07
N THR A 166 17.64 -4.46 2.37
CA THR A 166 17.38 -4.96 1.01
C THR A 166 17.73 -3.89 -0.02
N LYS A 167 18.35 -4.30 -1.14
CA LYS A 167 18.72 -3.38 -2.23
C LYS A 167 17.51 -2.98 -3.07
N VAL A 168 16.61 -2.20 -2.49
CA VAL A 168 15.43 -1.67 -3.19
C VAL A 168 15.61 -0.19 -3.52
N LYS A 169 14.99 0.27 -4.61
CA LYS A 169 14.94 1.69 -4.97
C LYS A 169 13.77 2.39 -4.28
N THR A 170 12.66 1.69 -4.16
CA THR A 170 11.41 2.21 -3.59
C THR A 170 10.63 1.05 -2.97
N ALA A 171 9.89 1.31 -1.91
CA ALA A 171 8.95 0.35 -1.34
C ALA A 171 7.61 1.03 -1.10
N LEU A 172 6.52 0.33 -1.43
CA LEU A 172 5.17 0.68 -0.99
C LEU A 172 4.74 -0.35 0.05
N PHE A 173 4.17 0.13 1.14
CA PHE A 173 3.63 -0.70 2.20
C PHE A 173 2.21 -0.27 2.50
N ILE A 174 1.31 -1.24 2.63
CA ILE A 174 -0.08 -0.99 3.01
C ILE A 174 -0.49 -2.01 4.07
N SER A 175 -1.14 -1.56 5.14
CA SER A 175 -1.80 -2.47 6.08
C SER A 175 -3.29 -2.52 5.82
N ASP A 176 -3.90 -3.58 6.33
CA ASP A 176 -5.34 -3.65 6.52
C ASP A 176 -5.82 -2.42 7.30
N GLY A 177 -6.89 -1.81 6.81
CA GLY A 177 -7.52 -0.65 7.44
C GLY A 177 -8.49 -1.01 8.57
N CYS A 178 -8.91 -2.27 8.64
CA CYS A 178 -9.89 -2.81 9.59
C CYS A 178 -9.28 -3.95 10.41
N GLY A 179 -9.93 -4.29 11.52
CA GLY A 179 -9.56 -5.42 12.37
C GLY A 179 -9.24 -5.06 13.82
N LEU A 180 -8.78 -6.05 14.58
CA LEU A 180 -8.38 -5.91 15.99
C LEU A 180 -7.10 -5.08 16.19
N VAL A 181 -6.39 -4.75 15.11
CA VAL A 181 -5.26 -3.85 15.14
C VAL A 181 -5.80 -2.46 14.79
N GLU A 182 -5.84 -1.56 15.76
CA GLU A 182 -6.47 -0.23 15.69
C GLU A 182 -5.84 0.74 14.67
N THR A 183 -4.90 0.27 13.84
CA THR A 183 -4.07 1.11 12.98
C THR A 183 -4.13 0.65 11.53
N GLY A 184 -5.09 1.21 10.81
CA GLY A 184 -5.08 1.25 9.36
C GLY A 184 -4.04 2.23 8.85
N GLY A 185 -3.41 1.94 7.70
CA GLY A 185 -2.43 2.85 7.14
C GLY A 185 -1.56 2.29 6.04
N GLY A 186 -0.56 3.08 5.67
CA GLY A 186 0.43 2.73 4.68
C GLY A 186 1.58 3.72 4.72
N PHE A 187 2.67 3.36 4.05
CA PHE A 187 3.79 4.26 3.88
C PHE A 187 4.49 3.95 2.58
N TYR A 188 5.29 4.91 2.11
CA TYR A 188 6.23 4.64 1.04
C TYR A 188 7.60 5.16 1.38
N ILE A 189 8.58 4.52 0.75
CA ILE A 189 10.00 4.79 0.91
C ILE A 189 10.60 5.07 -0.45
N ARG A 190 11.31 6.19 -0.60
CA ARG A 190 12.04 6.54 -1.83
C ARG A 190 13.49 6.90 -1.51
N LYS A 191 14.46 6.38 -2.25
CA LYS A 191 15.88 6.60 -1.97
C LYS A 191 16.34 8.03 -2.23
N PHE A 192 16.98 8.65 -1.23
CA PHE A 192 17.91 9.79 -1.35
C PHE A 192 19.06 9.55 -0.37
N ASN A 193 20.30 9.80 -0.82
CA ASN A 193 21.59 9.31 -0.28
C ASN A 193 22.00 9.70 1.16
N ILE A 194 21.09 10.00 2.07
CA ILE A 194 21.40 10.38 3.45
C ILE A 194 20.71 9.40 4.41
N ARG A 195 21.48 8.78 5.30
CA ARG A 195 20.93 7.96 6.39
C ARG A 195 20.13 8.84 7.35
N LYS A 196 18.83 8.57 7.48
CA LYS A 196 17.88 9.24 8.36
C LYS A 196 17.44 8.30 9.48
N PHE A 197 17.01 8.88 10.59
CA PHE A 197 16.30 8.16 11.66
C PHE A 197 14.85 8.60 11.67
N PHE A 198 13.93 7.64 11.76
CA PHE A 198 12.49 7.90 11.85
C PHE A 198 11.97 7.42 13.20
N PHE A 199 11.18 8.29 13.83
CA PHE A 199 10.50 8.00 15.07
C PHE A 199 9.04 7.71 14.74
N LEU A 200 8.65 6.45 14.93
CA LEU A 200 7.30 5.95 14.77
C LEU A 200 6.64 5.88 16.15
N PRO A 201 5.30 5.92 16.23
CA PRO A 201 4.59 5.72 17.49
C PRO A 201 4.97 4.42 18.24
N TRP A 202 5.50 3.42 17.51
CA TRP A 202 5.85 2.09 18.05
C TRP A 202 7.35 1.77 18.02
N GLY A 203 8.21 2.77 17.78
CA GLY A 203 9.66 2.56 17.84
C GLY A 203 10.47 3.48 16.96
N ARG A 204 11.75 3.12 16.80
CA ARG A 204 12.71 3.86 15.99
C ARG A 204 13.23 2.96 14.88
N VAL A 205 13.33 3.51 13.68
CA VAL A 205 13.97 2.85 12.52
C VAL A 205 15.03 3.77 11.90
N SER A 206 16.01 3.20 11.21
CA SER A 206 16.97 3.95 10.38
C SER A 206 16.81 3.61 8.91
N GLY A 207 17.29 4.47 8.02
CA GLY A 207 17.34 4.13 6.60
C GLY A 207 17.93 5.22 5.72
N GLU A 208 18.48 4.85 4.57
CA GLU A 208 19.01 5.76 3.54
C GLU A 208 17.93 6.22 2.55
N TYR A 209 16.75 6.52 3.08
CA TYR A 209 15.57 6.81 2.28
C TYR A 209 14.82 8.01 2.83
N GLU A 210 13.92 8.57 2.02
CA GLU A 210 12.82 9.40 2.45
C GLU A 210 11.61 8.49 2.74
N LEU A 211 11.04 8.63 3.94
CA LEU A 211 9.88 7.87 4.40
C LEU A 211 8.71 8.83 4.56
N GLU A 212 7.60 8.52 3.92
CA GLU A 212 6.33 9.21 4.13
C GLU A 212 5.31 8.23 4.72
N LEU A 213 4.75 8.58 5.88
CA LEU A 213 3.89 7.73 6.70
C LEU A 213 2.46 8.25 6.69
N TYR A 214 1.52 7.33 6.49
CA TYR A 214 0.09 7.57 6.63
C TYR A 214 -0.45 6.58 7.64
N VAL A 215 -0.56 7.04 8.89
CA VAL A 215 -1.09 6.23 9.98
C VAL A 215 -2.43 6.83 10.38
N TRP A 216 -3.47 6.00 10.43
CA TRP A 216 -4.73 6.36 11.08
C TRP A 216 -4.76 5.74 12.47
N GLN A 217 -5.05 6.57 13.48
CA GLN A 217 -5.40 6.11 14.82
C GLN A 217 -6.93 6.08 14.88
N CYS A 218 -7.50 4.90 15.05
CA CYS A 218 -8.91 4.76 15.44
C CYS A 218 -9.08 5.10 16.93
#